data_AF-A0A257M041-F1
#
_entry.id   AF-A0A257M041-F1
#
_cell.length_a   1.000
_cell.length_b   1.000
_cell.length_c   1.000
_cell.angle_alpha   90.00
_cell.angle_beta   90.00
_cell.angle_gamma   90.00
#
_symmetry.space_group_name_H-M   'P 1'
#
loop_
_entity.id
_entity.type
_entity.pdbx_description
1 polymer ?
#
loop_
_entity_poly.entity_id
_entity_poly.type
_entity_poly.pdbx_seq_one_letter_code
_entity_poly.pdbx_strand_id
1 'polypeptide(L)'
;MPWFGKEQASLRGDAGQREKNLNIALQLLPMFEAEPSGWEAVTFCNLGAKTPEKSLHAYFKDWAQNSPKVHHAFIRKLAKLFGIEIP
;
A
#
# COMPACT_ATOMS: atom_id res chain seq x y z
N MET A 1 -1.88 11.27 -0.53
CA MET A 1 -3.21 10.89 -1.03
C MET A 1 -4.24 11.63 -0.19
N PRO A 2 -4.66 12.84 -0.59
CA PRO A 2 -5.51 13.70 0.24
C PRO A 2 -6.83 13.05 0.66
N TRP A 3 -7.42 12.23 -0.23
CA TRP A 3 -8.64 11.48 0.05
C TRP A 3 -8.45 10.46 1.19
N PHE A 4 -7.41 9.62 1.12
CA PHE A 4 -7.12 8.65 2.18
C PHE A 4 -6.85 9.32 3.53
N GLY A 5 -6.20 10.49 3.53
CA GLY A 5 -5.97 11.26 4.75
C GLY A 5 -7.25 11.58 5.53
N LYS A 6 -8.36 11.83 4.82
CA LYS A 6 -9.70 12.09 5.40
C LYS A 6 -10.42 10.80 5.82
N GLU A 7 -10.23 9.73 5.07
CA GLU A 7 -10.99 8.48 5.23
C GLU A 7 -10.32 7.43 6.13
N GLN A 8 -9.02 7.58 6.43
CA GLN A 8 -8.24 6.58 7.17
C GLN A 8 -8.84 6.22 8.54
N ALA A 9 -9.48 7.16 9.23
CA ALA A 9 -10.11 6.88 10.53
C ALA A 9 -11.30 5.94 10.38
N SER A 10 -12.12 6.16 9.34
CA SER A 10 -13.24 5.28 9.03
C SER A 10 -12.76 3.90 8.56
N LEU A 11 -11.74 3.84 7.70
CA LEU A 11 -11.17 2.59 7.21
C LEU A 11 -10.53 1.74 8.33
N ARG A 12 -9.99 2.37 9.38
CA ARG A 12 -9.51 1.66 10.58
C ARG A 12 -10.63 1.09 11.43
N GLY A 13 -11.81 1.70 11.41
CA GLY A 13 -13.00 1.19 12.12
C GLY A 13 -13.66 0.02 11.39
N ASP A 14 -13.66 0.05 10.05
CA ASP A 14 -14.15 -1.04 9.20
C ASP A 14 -13.33 -1.14 7.90
N ALA A 15 -12.51 -2.17 7.80
CA ALA A 15 -11.68 -2.45 6.63
C ALA A 15 -12.46 -3.05 5.45
N GLY A 16 -13.71 -3.47 5.67
CA GLY A 16 -14.59 -4.10 4.68
C GLY A 16 -15.33 -3.13 3.76
N GLN A 17 -15.15 -1.81 3.94
CA GLN A 17 -15.83 -0.76 3.19
C GLN A 17 -15.44 -0.77 1.69
N ARG A 18 -16.17 -1.56 0.89
CA ARG A 18 -15.86 -1.83 -0.52
C ARG A 18 -15.76 -0.57 -1.39
N GLU A 19 -16.67 0.38 -1.22
CA GLU A 19 -16.66 1.64 -2.00
C GLU A 19 -15.41 2.48 -1.72
N LYS A 20 -14.99 2.52 -0.45
CA LYS A 20 -13.76 3.22 -0.05
C LYS A 20 -12.52 2.49 -0.56
N ASN A 21 -12.50 1.17 -0.51
CA ASN A 21 -11.42 0.37 -1.07
C ASN A 21 -11.33 0.52 -2.60
N LEU A 22 -12.46 0.64 -3.30
CA LEU A 22 -12.48 0.93 -4.73
C LEU A 22 -11.85 2.28 -5.06
N ASN A 23 -12.13 3.33 -4.28
CA ASN A 23 -11.50 4.64 -4.46
C ASN A 23 -9.97 4.60 -4.30
N ILE A 24 -9.46 3.77 -3.39
CA ILE A 24 -8.01 3.54 -3.29
C ILE A 24 -7.52 2.79 -4.52
N ALA A 25 -8.17 1.68 -4.90
CA ALA A 25 -7.77 0.87 -6.04
C ALA A 25 -7.71 1.68 -7.35
N LEU A 26 -8.69 2.56 -7.61
CA LEU A 26 -8.70 3.45 -8.77
C LEU A 26 -7.53 4.43 -8.80
N GLN A 27 -7.05 4.87 -7.63
CA GLN A 27 -5.87 5.74 -7.55
C GLN A 27 -4.55 4.96 -7.69
N LEU A 28 -4.54 3.69 -7.30
CA LEU A 28 -3.37 2.81 -7.47
C LEU A 28 -3.23 2.31 -8.91
N LEU A 29 -4.35 2.05 -9.59
CA LEU A 29 -4.39 1.38 -10.90
C LEU A 29 -3.45 2.02 -11.95
N PRO A 30 -3.42 3.36 -12.14
CA PRO A 30 -2.52 3.97 -13.12
C PRO A 30 -1.03 3.68 -12.86
N MET A 31 -0.64 3.49 -11.59
CA MET A 31 0.74 3.14 -11.24
C MET A 31 1.08 1.72 -11.68
N PHE A 32 0.14 0.80 -11.52
CA PHE A 32 0.29 -0.59 -11.95
C PHE A 32 0.20 -0.75 -13.48
N GLU A 33 -0.60 0.07 -14.16
CA GLU A 33 -0.66 0.11 -15.62
C GLU A 33 0.66 0.65 -16.21
N ALA A 34 1.26 1.67 -15.58
CA ALA A 34 2.54 2.24 -16.02
C ALA A 34 3.75 1.34 -15.73
N GLU A 35 3.70 0.51 -14.69
CA GLU A 35 4.78 -0.40 -14.29
C GLU A 35 4.21 -1.82 -14.04
N PRO A 36 4.01 -2.63 -15.10
CA PRO A 36 3.35 -3.94 -14.98
C PRO A 36 4.07 -4.94 -14.07
N SER A 37 5.39 -4.83 -13.92
CA SER A 37 6.16 -5.63 -12.94
C SER A 37 5.77 -5.33 -11.48
N GLY A 38 5.08 -4.22 -11.23
CA GLY A 38 4.51 -3.89 -9.93
C GLY A 38 3.43 -4.88 -9.47
N TRP A 39 2.73 -5.56 -10.39
CA TRP A 39 1.74 -6.58 -10.04
C TRP A 39 2.35 -7.76 -9.28
N GLU A 40 3.56 -8.19 -9.64
CA GLU A 40 4.26 -9.26 -8.95
C GLU A 40 4.57 -8.87 -7.49
N ALA A 41 4.80 -7.57 -7.21
CA ALA A 41 5.04 -7.09 -5.86
C ALA A 41 3.87 -7.39 -4.90
N VAL A 42 2.63 -7.44 -5.39
CA VAL A 42 1.42 -7.71 -4.58
C VAL A 42 1.48 -9.10 -3.94
N THR A 43 2.17 -10.06 -4.56
CA THR A 43 2.32 -11.42 -4.00
C THR A 43 3.03 -11.42 -2.65
N PHE A 44 3.83 -10.39 -2.37
CA PHE A 44 4.65 -10.27 -1.15
C PHE A 44 4.02 -9.37 -0.07
N CYS A 45 2.90 -8.67 -0.33
CA CYS A 45 2.36 -7.64 0.57
C CYS A 45 1.89 -8.18 1.93
N ASN A 46 1.56 -9.48 2.01
CA ASN A 46 1.04 -10.12 3.22
C ASN A 46 2.07 -10.98 3.98
N LEU A 47 3.36 -10.91 3.63
CA LEU A 47 4.42 -11.73 4.25
C LEU A 47 4.94 -11.19 5.59
N GLY A 48 4.62 -9.95 5.94
CA GLY A 48 5.03 -9.34 7.22
C GLY A 48 4.18 -9.81 8.41
N ALA A 49 4.59 -9.39 9.61
CA ALA A 49 3.82 -9.65 10.83
C ALA A 49 2.40 -9.07 10.73
N LYS A 50 1.41 -9.85 11.16
CA LYS A 50 -0.02 -9.51 11.15
C LYS A 50 -0.47 -9.03 12.54
N THR A 51 0.08 -7.91 12.98
CA THR A 51 -0.30 -7.28 14.25
C THR A 51 -1.41 -6.23 14.01
N PRO A 52 -2.49 -6.22 14.80
CA PRO A 52 -3.60 -5.27 14.63
C PRO A 52 -3.19 -3.80 14.72
N GLU A 53 -2.14 -3.49 15.50
CA GLU A 53 -1.66 -2.13 15.77
C GLU A 53 -0.63 -1.66 14.74
N LYS A 54 -0.38 -2.45 13.68
CA LYS A 54 0.64 -2.13 12.68
C LYS A 54 0.29 -0.86 11.92
N SER A 55 1.17 0.14 12.00
CA SER A 55 1.02 1.36 11.23
C SER A 55 1.16 1.09 9.72
N LEU A 56 0.57 1.95 8.90
CA LEU A 56 0.72 1.85 7.44
C LEU A 56 2.18 2.03 7.01
N HIS A 57 2.97 2.84 7.74
CA HIS A 57 4.42 2.98 7.52
C HIS A 57 5.15 1.65 7.73
N ALA A 58 4.89 0.98 8.85
CA ALA A 58 5.46 -0.33 9.15
C ALA A 58 5.02 -1.39 8.14
N TYR A 59 3.77 -1.33 7.66
CA TYR A 59 3.28 -2.21 6.61
C TYR A 59 4.07 -2.05 5.30
N PHE A 60 4.27 -0.82 4.82
CA PHE A 60 5.06 -0.55 3.61
C PHE A 60 6.53 -0.95 3.77
N LYS A 61 7.12 -0.70 4.94
CA LYS A 61 8.49 -1.13 5.26
C LYS A 61 8.63 -2.64 5.18
N ASP A 62 7.74 -3.38 5.84
CA ASP A 62 7.75 -4.84 5.83
C ASP A 62 7.50 -5.39 4.43
N TRP A 63 6.59 -4.78 3.67
CA TRP A 63 6.33 -5.20 2.30
C TRP A 63 7.59 -5.06 1.44
N ALA A 64 8.30 -3.92 1.50
CA ALA A 64 9.55 -3.76 0.78
C ALA A 64 10.61 -4.78 1.24
N GLN A 65 10.78 -4.97 2.56
CA GLN A 65 11.77 -5.90 3.11
C GLN A 65 11.54 -7.36 2.70
N ASN A 66 10.28 -7.78 2.59
CA ASN A 66 9.90 -9.14 2.19
C ASN A 66 9.72 -9.30 0.67
N SER A 67 9.94 -8.25 -0.13
CA SER A 67 9.87 -8.33 -1.59
C SER A 67 11.25 -8.46 -2.23
N PRO A 68 11.35 -9.11 -3.39
CA PRO A 68 12.53 -9.01 -4.26
C PRO A 68 12.95 -7.56 -4.52
N LYS A 69 14.27 -7.32 -4.56
CA LYS A 69 14.86 -5.97 -4.72
C LYS A 69 14.34 -5.22 -5.96
N VAL A 70 13.98 -5.94 -7.02
CA VAL A 70 13.42 -5.37 -8.25
C VAL A 70 12.12 -4.58 -8.01
N HIS A 71 11.33 -4.94 -6.99
CA HIS A 71 10.06 -4.25 -6.67
C HIS A 71 10.22 -3.10 -5.68
N HIS A 72 11.38 -2.90 -5.06
CA HIS A 72 11.55 -1.92 -3.98
C HIS A 72 11.26 -0.49 -4.44
N ALA A 73 11.69 -0.15 -5.66
CA ALA A 73 11.41 1.17 -6.24
C ALA A 73 9.90 1.40 -6.43
N PHE A 74 9.17 0.40 -6.94
CA PHE A 74 7.72 0.46 -7.10
C PHE A 74 7.00 0.62 -5.75
N ILE A 75 7.36 -0.18 -4.75
CA ILE A 75 6.76 -0.12 -3.41
C ILE A 75 7.01 1.25 -2.76
N ARG A 76 8.21 1.83 -2.93
CA ARG A 76 8.51 3.20 -2.49
C ARG A 76 7.65 4.25 -3.18
N LYS A 77 7.40 4.12 -4.49
CA LYS A 77 6.49 5.03 -5.22
C LYS A 77 5.07 4.96 -4.64
N LEU A 78 4.57 3.75 -4.37
CA LEU A 78 3.25 3.55 -3.74
C LEU A 78 3.20 4.16 -2.34
N ALA A 79 4.20 3.92 -1.50
CA ALA A 79 4.27 4.50 -0.15
C ALA A 79 4.20 6.04 -0.20
N LYS A 80 4.93 6.67 -1.15
CA LYS A 80 4.88 8.12 -1.37
C LYS A 80 3.48 8.62 -1.72
N LEU A 81 2.67 7.83 -2.43
CA LEU A 81 1.28 8.21 -2.69
C LEU A 81 0.52 8.40 -1.38
N PHE A 82 0.80 7.63 -0.33
CA PHE A 82 0.22 7.77 1.00
C PHE A 82 0.92 8.84 1.87
N GLY A 83 1.95 9.52 1.36
CA GLY A 83 2.78 10.45 2.14
C GLY A 83 3.76 9.74 3.07
N ILE A 84 4.12 8.50 2.76
CA ILE A 84 4.99 7.65 3.57
C ILE A 84 6.36 7.52 2.89
N GLU A 85 7.42 7.76 3.64
CA GLU A 85 8.80 7.50 3.22
C GLU A 85 9.34 6.25 3.92
N ILE A 86 9.82 5.30 3.13
CA ILE A 86 10.47 4.08 3.60
C ILE A 86 11.87 3.98 2.98
N PRO A 87 12.83 3.32 3.65
CA PRO A 87 14.20 3.14 3.14
C PRO A 87 14.29 2.46 1.77
#